data_AF-A0A9Q0TZ08-F1
#
_entry.id   AF-A0A9Q0TZ08-F1
#
_cell.length_a   1.000
_cell.length_b   1.000
_cell.length_c   1.000
_cell.angle_alpha   90.00
_cell.angle_beta   90.00
_cell.angle_gamma   90.00
#
_symmetry.space_group_name_H-M   'P 1'
#
loop_
_entity.id
_entity.type
_entity.pdbx_description
1 polymer ?
#
loop_
_entity_poly.entity_id
_entity_poly.type
_entity_poly.pdbx_seq_one_letter_code
_entity_poly.pdbx_strand_id
1 'polypeptide(L)'
;MLEANLANSKVTLAKVDKLLKESGDKSLKKCLDDCAEEYDTAANEYFPTAIQSLERNDLGTAKTYASAALDAPVNCRDTFSEDPGVKTPPDLTKLNDYSEQLSVTALMMLNNLG
;
A
#
# COMPACT_ATOMS: atom_id res chain seq x y z
N MET A 1 -2.57 4.26 -13.76
CA MET A 1 -2.84 3.45 -12.54
C MET A 1 -1.71 3.54 -11.53
N LEU A 2 -0.44 3.34 -11.91
CA LEU A 2 0.68 3.45 -10.97
C LEU A 2 0.76 4.82 -10.25
N GLU A 3 0.50 5.93 -10.94
CA GLU A 3 0.42 7.26 -10.30
C GLU A 3 -0.73 7.39 -9.29
N ALA A 4 -1.87 6.77 -9.59
CA ALA A 4 -3.01 6.75 -8.66
C ALA A 4 -2.71 5.91 -7.43
N ASN A 5 -2.00 4.78 -7.61
CA ASN A 5 -1.48 3.97 -6.52
C ASN A 5 -0.51 4.79 -5.66
N LEU A 6 0.49 5.44 -6.25
CA LEU A 6 1.43 6.30 -5.54
C LEU A 6 0.71 7.38 -4.71
N ALA A 7 -0.27 8.06 -5.31
CA ALA A 7 -1.08 9.05 -4.60
C ALA A 7 -1.87 8.43 -3.45
N ASN A 8 -2.48 7.26 -3.66
CA ASN A 8 -3.21 6.55 -2.62
C ASN A 8 -2.27 6.11 -1.48
N SER A 9 -1.10 5.52 -1.77
CA SER A 9 -0.14 5.10 -0.75
C SER A 9 0.30 6.27 0.13
N LYS A 10 0.54 7.44 -0.45
CA LYS A 10 0.86 8.67 0.32
C LYS A 10 -0.29 9.13 1.21
N VAL A 11 -1.53 9.07 0.70
CA VAL A 11 -2.74 9.39 1.50
C VAL A 11 -2.91 8.39 2.63
N THR A 12 -2.69 7.10 2.36
CA THR A 12 -2.83 6.04 3.36
C THR A 12 -1.76 6.15 4.44
N LEU A 13 -0.48 6.37 4.06
CA LEU A 13 0.59 6.63 5.01
C LEU A 13 0.27 7.81 5.92
N ALA A 14 -0.15 8.95 5.35
CA ALA A 14 -0.53 10.12 6.15
C ALA A 14 -1.71 9.85 7.09
N LYS A 15 -2.66 8.99 6.68
CA LYS A 15 -3.78 8.57 7.53
C LYS A 15 -3.30 7.66 8.66
N VAL A 16 -2.42 6.71 8.38
CA VAL A 16 -1.82 5.81 9.39
C VAL A 16 -1.02 6.62 10.41
N ASP A 17 -0.15 7.54 9.96
CA ASP A 17 0.61 8.46 10.81
C ASP A 17 -0.27 9.28 11.74
N LYS A 18 -1.41 9.75 11.23
CA LYS A 18 -2.39 10.48 12.03
C LYS A 18 -2.97 9.58 13.12
N LEU A 19 -3.40 8.37 12.76
CA LEU A 19 -3.95 7.40 13.71
C LEU A 19 -2.92 6.98 14.77
N LEU A 20 -1.64 6.84 14.42
CA LEU A 20 -0.54 6.55 15.35
C LEU A 20 -0.35 7.64 16.41
N LYS A 21 -0.48 8.91 16.00
CA LYS A 21 -0.37 10.07 16.89
C LYS A 21 -1.58 10.20 17.81
N GLU A 22 -2.77 9.88 17.32
CA GLU A 22 -4.04 10.02 18.05
C GLU A 22 -4.34 8.82 18.96
N SER A 23 -3.82 7.62 18.66
CA SER A 23 -4.11 6.42 19.43
C SER A 23 -3.36 6.37 20.77
N GLY A 24 -4.09 6.06 21.85
CA GLY A 24 -3.52 5.66 23.14
C GLY A 24 -3.45 4.13 23.33
N ASP A 25 -4.00 3.36 22.40
CA ASP A 25 -4.05 1.89 22.48
C ASP A 25 -2.76 1.29 21.90
N LYS A 26 -2.04 0.51 22.71
CA LYS A 26 -0.75 -0.08 22.33
C LYS A 26 -0.87 -1.13 21.23
N SER A 27 -1.91 -1.96 21.26
CA SER A 27 -2.13 -2.99 20.26
C SER A 27 -2.50 -2.35 18.92
N LEU A 28 -3.37 -1.34 18.94
CA LEU A 28 -3.68 -0.55 17.75
C LEU A 28 -2.43 0.14 17.18
N LYS A 29 -1.58 0.71 18.03
CA LYS A 29 -0.34 1.35 17.56
C LYS A 29 0.60 0.38 16.89
N LYS A 30 0.77 -0.84 17.43
CA LYS A 30 1.59 -1.87 16.80
C LYS A 30 1.10 -2.17 15.37
N CYS A 31 -0.20 -2.44 15.20
CA CYS A 31 -0.75 -2.70 13.85
C CYS A 31 -0.59 -1.50 12.91
N LEU A 32 -0.72 -0.28 13.43
CA LEU A 32 -0.54 0.93 12.62
C LEU A 32 0.93 1.19 12.28
N ASP A 33 1.89 0.85 13.16
CA ASP A 33 3.32 0.97 12.86
C ASP A 33 3.70 0.02 11.73
N ASP A 34 3.23 -1.24 11.76
CA ASP A 34 3.43 -2.20 10.68
C ASP A 34 2.83 -1.68 9.35
N CYS A 35 1.60 -1.15 9.39
CA CYS A 35 0.98 -0.51 8.23
C CYS A 35 1.78 0.69 7.71
N ALA A 36 2.41 1.48 8.59
CA ALA A 36 3.19 2.64 8.18
C ALA A 36 4.43 2.22 7.40
N GLU A 37 5.13 1.17 7.85
CA GLU A 37 6.32 0.63 7.18
C GLU A 37 5.97 0.12 5.76
N GLU A 38 4.88 -0.63 5.64
CA GLU A 38 4.38 -1.16 4.37
C GLU A 38 4.05 -0.02 3.37
N TYR A 39 3.31 0.99 3.82
CA TYR A 39 2.91 2.10 2.96
C TYR A 39 4.03 3.11 2.68
N ASP A 40 4.99 3.27 3.58
CA ASP A 40 6.19 4.08 3.35
C ASP A 40 7.04 3.47 2.23
N THR A 41 7.31 2.17 2.31
CA THR A 41 8.04 1.43 1.28
C THR A 41 7.30 1.48 -0.07
N ALA A 42 5.99 1.25 -0.08
CA ALA A 42 5.19 1.35 -1.30
C ALA A 42 5.22 2.76 -1.92
N ALA A 43 5.08 3.81 -1.10
CA ALA A 43 5.00 5.20 -1.55
C ALA A 43 6.34 5.80 -1.98
N ASN A 44 7.43 5.42 -1.32
CA ASN A 44 8.73 6.05 -1.51
C ASN A 44 9.69 5.21 -2.36
N GLU A 45 9.49 3.89 -2.44
CA GLU A 45 10.37 3.01 -3.18
C GLU A 45 9.66 2.30 -4.33
N TYR A 46 8.60 1.53 -4.04
CA TYR A 46 8.07 0.58 -5.01
C TYR A 46 7.31 1.25 -6.16
N PHE A 47 6.29 2.07 -5.87
CA PHE A 47 5.56 2.75 -6.95
C PHE A 47 6.43 3.71 -7.75
N PRO A 48 7.32 4.53 -7.15
CA PRO A 48 8.26 5.34 -7.91
C PRO A 48 9.16 4.51 -8.83
N THR A 49 9.68 3.38 -8.35
CA THR A 49 10.52 2.48 -9.17
C THR A 49 9.72 1.85 -10.31
N ALA A 50 8.48 1.44 -10.05
CA ALA A 50 7.60 0.88 -11.07
C ALA A 50 7.27 1.91 -12.18
N ILE A 51 6.98 3.16 -11.79
CA ILE A 51 6.70 4.28 -12.71
C ILE A 51 7.92 4.56 -13.60
N GLN A 52 9.10 4.77 -13.00
CA GLN A 52 10.33 5.06 -13.75
C GLN A 52 10.71 3.91 -14.69
N SER A 53 10.46 2.67 -14.29
CA SER A 53 10.75 1.50 -15.12
C SER A 53 9.79 1.41 -16.30
N LEU A 54 8.50 1.70 -16.09
CA LEU A 54 7.53 1.81 -17.17
C LEU A 54 7.91 2.89 -18.18
N GLU A 55 8.34 4.07 -17.72
CA GLU A 55 8.79 5.17 -18.59
C GLU A 55 10.00 4.79 -19.46
N ARG A 56 10.85 3.89 -18.96
CA ARG A 56 12.00 3.32 -19.69
C ARG A 56 11.66 2.08 -20.53
N ASN A 57 10.38 1.68 -20.58
CA ASN A 57 9.91 0.45 -21.21
C ASN A 57 10.52 -0.83 -20.62
N ASP A 58 10.99 -0.78 -19.36
CA ASP A 58 11.40 -1.95 -18.59
C ASP A 58 10.18 -2.55 -17.87
N LEU A 59 9.39 -3.29 -18.64
CA LEU A 59 8.14 -3.89 -18.17
C LEU A 59 8.35 -4.96 -17.11
N GLY A 60 9.49 -5.66 -17.13
CA GLY A 60 9.84 -6.67 -16.14
C GLY A 60 9.99 -6.04 -14.75
N THR A 61 10.85 -5.03 -14.63
CA THR A 61 11.04 -4.30 -13.37
C THR A 61 9.76 -3.57 -12.95
N ALA A 62 9.03 -2.97 -13.89
CA ALA A 62 7.76 -2.30 -13.60
C ALA A 62 6.73 -3.25 -12.96
N LYS A 63 6.58 -4.47 -13.50
CA LYS A 63 5.71 -5.50 -12.94
C LYS A 63 6.19 -5.97 -11.57
N THR A 64 7.48 -6.28 -11.41
CA THR A 64 8.03 -6.74 -10.13
C THR A 64 7.75 -5.75 -9.01
N TYR A 65 8.04 -4.47 -9.22
CA TYR A 65 7.81 -3.46 -8.18
C TYR A 65 6.33 -3.12 -7.98
N ALA A 66 5.50 -3.15 -9.03
CA ALA A 66 4.05 -3.01 -8.86
C ALA A 66 3.43 -4.18 -8.08
N SER A 67 3.96 -5.40 -8.26
CA SER A 67 3.54 -6.57 -7.49
C SER A 67 4.01 -6.49 -6.04
N ALA A 68 5.25 -6.08 -5.78
CA ALA A 68 5.72 -5.85 -4.41
C ALA A 68 4.89 -4.77 -3.69
N ALA A 69 4.47 -3.72 -4.41
CA ALA A 69 3.64 -2.67 -3.84
C ALA A 69 2.18 -3.10 -3.56
N LEU A 70 1.69 -4.15 -4.22
CA LEU A 70 0.37 -4.75 -3.93
C LEU A 70 0.36 -5.41 -2.55
N ASP A 71 1.51 -5.86 -2.03
CA ASP A 71 1.58 -6.50 -0.72
C ASP A 71 1.27 -5.51 0.40
N ALA A 72 1.54 -4.21 0.23
CA ALA A 72 1.31 -3.21 1.27
C ALA A 72 -0.15 -3.14 1.80
N PRO A 73 -1.20 -2.99 0.95
CA PRO A 73 -2.59 -3.05 1.45
C PRO A 73 -2.99 -4.40 2.04
N VAL A 74 -2.38 -5.51 1.57
CA VAL A 74 -2.66 -6.86 2.07
C VAL A 74 -2.02 -7.06 3.45
N ASN A 75 -0.72 -6.83 3.58
CA ASN A 75 0.02 -6.94 4.83
C ASN A 75 -0.52 -5.98 5.90
N CYS A 76 -0.88 -4.75 5.52
CA CYS A 76 -1.53 -3.82 6.44
C CYS A 76 -2.91 -4.30 6.90
N ARG A 77 -3.66 -5.08 6.10
CA ARG A 77 -4.91 -5.71 6.56
C ARG A 77 -4.63 -6.91 7.47
N ASP A 78 -3.59 -7.67 7.15
CA ASP A 78 -3.24 -8.91 7.85
C ASP A 78 -2.72 -8.64 9.27
N THR A 79 -1.97 -7.56 9.52
CA THR A 79 -1.55 -7.17 10.89
C THR A 79 -2.72 -7.01 11.87
N PHE A 80 -3.89 -6.53 11.41
CA PHE A 80 -5.09 -6.47 12.25
C PHE A 80 -5.81 -7.83 12.39
N SER A 81 -5.71 -8.68 11.38
CA SER A 81 -6.34 -10.02 11.41
C SER A 81 -5.57 -10.97 12.34
N GLU A 82 -4.27 -10.75 12.51
CA GLU A 82 -3.40 -11.46 13.43
C GLU A 82 -3.55 -11.04 14.90
N ASP A 83 -4.07 -9.82 15.16
CA ASP A 83 -4.47 -9.36 16.49
C ASP A 83 -6.00 -9.24 16.60
N PRO A 84 -6.73 -10.35 16.89
CA PRO A 84 -8.19 -10.36 16.88
C PRO A 84 -8.85 -9.44 17.91
N GLY A 85 -8.07 -8.85 18.84
CA GLY A 85 -8.54 -7.81 19.76
C GLY A 85 -8.61 -6.41 19.16
N VAL A 86 -7.97 -6.18 18.01
CA VAL A 86 -7.87 -4.88 17.35
C VAL A 86 -8.70 -4.87 16.09
N LYS A 87 -9.56 -3.86 15.94
CA LYS A 87 -10.31 -3.65 14.69
C LYS A 87 -9.58 -2.64 13.82
N THR A 88 -9.44 -2.95 12.54
CA THR A 88 -8.97 -1.98 11.56
C THR A 88 -9.88 -0.76 11.54
N PRO A 89 -9.33 0.47 11.58
CA PRO A 89 -10.12 1.68 11.40
C PRO A 89 -10.87 1.67 10.06
N PRO A 90 -12.18 1.97 10.00
CA PRO A 90 -12.97 1.83 8.77
C PRO A 90 -12.45 2.66 7.58
N ASP A 91 -11.86 3.82 7.84
CA ASP A 91 -11.24 4.64 6.79
C ASP A 91 -10.00 3.96 6.21
N LEU A 92 -9.23 3.24 7.04
CA LEU A 92 -8.04 2.50 6.61
C LEU A 92 -8.45 1.27 5.80
N THR A 93 -9.52 0.58 6.17
CA THR A 93 -10.09 -0.51 5.35
C THR A 93 -10.40 -0.05 3.93
N LYS A 94 -11.10 1.09 3.77
CA LYS A 94 -11.44 1.62 2.45
C LYS A 94 -10.20 2.01 1.62
N LEU A 95 -9.19 2.54 2.28
CA LEU A 95 -7.93 2.91 1.64
C LEU A 95 -7.16 1.67 1.17
N ASN A 96 -7.09 0.62 1.99
CA ASN A 96 -6.48 -0.66 1.62
C ASN A 96 -7.22 -1.31 0.44
N ASP A 97 -8.56 -1.39 0.49
CA ASP A 97 -9.36 -1.97 -0.58
C ASP A 97 -9.16 -1.21 -1.91
N TYR A 98 -9.10 0.12 -1.85
CA TYR A 98 -8.87 0.94 -3.04
C TYR A 98 -7.44 0.77 -3.59
N SER A 99 -6.43 0.74 -2.72
CA SER A 99 -5.04 0.44 -3.10
C SER A 99 -4.90 -0.92 -3.78
N GLU A 100 -5.53 -1.95 -3.21
CA GLU A 100 -5.55 -3.31 -3.77
C GLU A 100 -6.18 -3.32 -5.16
N GLN A 101 -7.34 -2.68 -5.32
CA GLN A 101 -8.02 -2.57 -6.61
C GLN A 101 -7.19 -1.84 -7.68
N LEU A 102 -6.57 -0.70 -7.30
CA LEU A 102 -5.72 0.07 -8.19
C LEU A 102 -4.49 -0.74 -8.62
N SER A 103 -3.86 -1.47 -7.69
CA SER A 103 -2.69 -2.30 -7.91
C SER A 103 -3.00 -3.50 -8.82
N VAL A 104 -4.07 -4.24 -8.57
CA VAL A 104 -4.54 -5.33 -9.44
C VAL A 104 -4.82 -4.81 -10.85
N THR A 105 -5.46 -3.65 -10.98
CA THR A 105 -5.72 -3.04 -12.29
C THR A 105 -4.43 -2.59 -13.00
N ALA A 106 -3.48 -2.00 -12.27
CA ALA A 106 -2.18 -1.63 -12.81
C ALA A 106 -1.42 -2.86 -13.35
N LEU A 107 -1.41 -3.95 -12.59
CA LEU A 107 -0.77 -5.21 -12.99
C LEU A 107 -1.42 -5.82 -14.23
N MET A 108 -2.76 -5.82 -14.33
CA MET A 108 -3.45 -6.26 -15.54
C MET A 108 -3.04 -5.43 -16.77
N MET A 109 -2.93 -4.11 -16.62
CA MET A 109 -2.47 -3.24 -17.72
C MET A 109 -1.02 -3.54 -18.10
N LEU A 110 -0.12 -3.67 -17.13
CA LEU A 110 1.28 -4.02 -17.38
C LEU A 110 1.42 -5.38 -18.07
N ASN A 111 0.61 -6.37 -17.69
CA ASN A 111 0.59 -7.68 -18.34
C ASN A 111 0.14 -7.62 -19.80
N ASN A 112 -0.78 -6.72 -20.14
CA ASN A 112 -1.22 -6.53 -21.52
C ASN A 112 -0.19 -5.78 -22.40
N LEU A 113 0.80 -5.12 -21.79
CA LEU A 113 1.87 -4.41 -22.52
C LEU A 113 3.03 -5.33 -22.93
N GLY A 114 3.12 -6.54 -22.37
CA GLY A 114 4.18 -7.52 -22.66
C GLY A 114 4.64 -8.24 -21.40
#